data_AF-A0A7C6NX59-F1
#
_entry.id   AF-A0A7C6NX59-F1
#
_cell.length_a   1.000
_cell.length_b   1.000
_cell.length_c   1.000
_cell.angle_alpha   90.00
_cell.angle_beta   90.00
_cell.angle_gamma   90.00
#
_symmetry.space_group_name_H-M   'P 1'
#
loop_
_entity.id
_entity.type
_entity.pdbx_description
1 polymer ?
#
loop_
_entity_poly.entity_id
_entity_poly.type
_entity_poly.pdbx_seq_one_letter_code
_entity_poly.pdbx_strand_id
1 'polypeptide(L)' 'MLRLINRPEYLQQLIENKDVNLVKIVTGIRRCGKSSLLDLYHQYLTENNVLDSHIIHMNLESLRYRDLTV' A
#
# COMPACT_ATOMS: atom_id res chain seq x y z
N MET A 1 3.39 15.08 -10.33
CA MET A 1 2.48 14.29 -9.46
C MET A 1 1.81 13.24 -10.32
N LEU A 2 2.03 11.95 -10.06
CA LEU A 2 1.36 10.88 -10.81
C LEU A 2 -0.12 10.88 -10.42
N ARG A 3 -1.00 10.98 -11.41
CA ARG A 3 -2.45 10.93 -11.18
C ARG A 3 -2.84 9.46 -10.98
N LEU A 4 -3.07 9.06 -9.73
CA LEU A 4 -3.58 7.72 -9.42
C LEU A 4 -5.05 7.62 -9.85
N ILE A 5 -5.40 6.52 -10.50
CA ILE A 5 -6.79 6.21 -10.86
C ILE A 5 -7.41 5.45 -9.70
N ASN A 6 -8.53 5.94 -9.18
CA ASN A 6 -9.21 5.30 -8.06
C ASN A 6 -9.65 3.86 -8.41
N ARG A 7 -9.58 2.96 -7.41
CA ARG A 7 -9.94 1.54 -7.51
C ARG A 7 -10.86 1.17 -6.34
N PRO A 8 -12.13 1.65 -6.36
CA PRO A 8 -12.98 1.64 -5.18
C PRO A 8 -13.19 0.25 -4.59
N GLU A 9 -13.41 -0.77 -5.42
CA GLU A 9 -13.65 -2.14 -4.94
C GLU A 9 -12.45 -2.72 -4.18
N TYR A 10 -11.24 -2.62 -4.75
CA TYR A 10 -10.03 -3.15 -4.12
C TYR A 10 -9.59 -2.32 -2.92
N LEU A 11 -9.76 -1.00 -2.99
CA LEU A 11 -9.45 -0.10 -1.88
C LEU A 11 -10.39 -0.39 -0.69
N GLN A 12 -11.68 -0.58 -0.95
CA GLN A 12 -12.67 -0.90 0.07
C GLN A 12 -12.32 -2.18 0.83
N GLN A 13 -11.84 -3.22 0.15
CA GLN A 13 -11.38 -4.46 0.79
C GLN A 13 -10.24 -4.21 1.79
N LEU A 14 -9.31 -3.30 1.49
CA LEU A 14 -8.23 -2.92 2.40
C LEU A 14 -8.75 -2.10 3.59
N ILE A 15 -9.71 -1.22 3.36
CA ILE A 15 -10.33 -0.38 4.39
C ILE A 15 -11.08 -1.24 5.41
N GLU A 16 -11.93 -2.16 4.94
CA GLU A 16 -12.72 -3.07 5.79
C GLU A 16 -11.85 -3.97 6.67
N ASN A 17 -10.59 -4.18 6.28
CA ASN A 17 -9.65 -5.05 6.95
C ASN A 17 -8.57 -4.32 7.76
N LYS A 18 -8.58 -2.98 7.79
CA LYS A 18 -7.52 -2.15 8.39
C LYS A 18 -7.23 -2.49 9.86
N ASP A 19 -8.27 -2.57 10.68
CA ASP A 19 -8.15 -2.72 12.14
C ASP A 19 -8.33 -4.17 12.61
N VAL A 20 -8.21 -5.12 11.68
CA VAL A 20 -8.19 -6.54 11.99
C VAL A 20 -6.75 -6.93 12.33
N ASN A 21 -6.53 -7.55 13.49
CA ASN A 21 -5.22 -8.02 13.98
C ASN A 21 -4.65 -9.20 13.17
N LEU A 22 -4.52 -9.04 11.86
CA LEU A 22 -4.00 -10.02 10.91
C LEU A 22 -3.22 -9.32 9.81
N VAL A 23 -2.14 -9.96 9.34
CA VAL A 23 -1.38 -9.49 8.19
C VAL A 23 -2.23 -9.61 6.92
N LYS A 24 -2.22 -8.58 6.07
CA LYS A 24 -2.94 -8.54 4.80
C LYS A 24 -1.97 -8.70 3.64
N ILE A 25 -2.25 -9.65 2.75
CA ILE A 25 -1.40 -9.96 1.59
C ILE A 25 -2.16 -9.60 0.31
N VAL A 26 -1.62 -8.66 -0.47
CA VAL A 26 -2.16 -8.30 -1.80
C VAL A 26 -1.43 -9.12 -2.86
N THR A 27 -2.12 -10.08 -3.47
CA THR A 27 -1.56 -10.94 -4.52
C THR A 27 -1.99 -10.49 -5.93
N GLY A 28 -1.33 -11.01 -6.96
CA GLY A 28 -1.69 -10.78 -8.36
C GLY A 28 -0.49 -10.75 -9.29
N ILE A 29 -0.74 -10.81 -10.60
CA ILE A 29 0.29 -10.87 -11.64
C ILE A 29 1.18 -9.61 -11.68
N ARG A 30 2.37 -9.72 -12.27
CA ARG A 30 3.28 -8.57 -12.48
C ARG A 30 2.56 -7.48 -13.30
N ARG A 31 2.73 -6.22 -12.91
CA ARG A 31 2.10 -5.02 -13.53
C ARG A 31 0.57 -4.89 -13.40
N CYS A 32 -0.11 -5.65 -12.54
CA CYS A 32 -1.56 -5.43 -12.30
C CYS A 32 -1.88 -4.18 -11.45
N GLY A 33 -0.87 -3.46 -10.94
CA GLY A 33 -1.06 -2.21 -10.19
C GLY A 33 -1.17 -2.37 -8.66
N LYS A 34 -0.60 -3.43 -8.08
CA LYS A 34 -0.55 -3.62 -6.61
C LYS A 34 0.11 -2.44 -5.88
N SER A 35 1.28 -1.98 -6.36
CA SER A 35 1.97 -0.83 -5.76
C SER A 35 1.08 0.42 -5.81
N SER A 36 0.43 0.68 -6.95
CA SER A 36 -0.52 1.80 -7.08
C SER A 36 -1.76 1.66 -6.18
N LEU A 37 -2.22 0.43 -5.90
CA LEU A 37 -3.29 0.20 -4.92
C LEU A 37 -2.82 0.52 -3.49
N LEU A 38 -1.58 0.15 -3.14
CA LEU A 38 -0.98 0.51 -1.86
C LEU A 38 -0.76 2.03 -1.75
N ASP A 39 -0.41 2.71 -2.85
CA ASP A 39 -0.31 4.17 -2.89
C ASP A 39 -1.68 4.85 -2.67
N LEU A 40 -2.76 4.31 -3.25
CA LEU A 40 -4.13 4.77 -2.99
C LEU A 40 -4.52 4.56 -1.52
N TYR A 41 -4.15 3.41 -0.96
CA TYR A 41 -4.42 3.11 0.45
C TYR A 41 -3.61 4.03 1.37
N HIS A 42 -2.37 4.34 1.02
CA HIS A 42 -1.55 5.33 1.71
C HIS A 42 -2.24 6.70 1.73
N GLN A 43 -2.70 7.18 0.56
CA GLN A 43 -3.46 8.42 0.46
C GLN A 43 -4.70 8.39 1.36
N TYR A 44 -5.50 7.32 1.29
CA TYR A 44 -6.67 7.14 2.15
C TYR A 44 -6.31 7.23 3.64
N LEU A 45 -5.25 6.57 4.09
CA LEU A 45 -4.83 6.60 5.50
C LEU A 45 -4.48 8.04 5.94
N THR A 46 -3.71 8.77 5.12
CA THR A 46 -3.34 10.15 5.42
C THR A 46 -4.54 11.10 5.44
N GLU A 47 -5.49 10.94 4.51
CA GLU A 47 -6.75 11.70 4.49
C GLU A 47 -7.64 11.38 5.70
N ASN A 48 -7.46 10.21 6.32
CA ASN A 48 -8.19 9.75 7.50
C ASN A 48 -7.36 9.86 8.79
N ASN A 49 -6.56 10.93 8.90
CA ASN A 49 -5.82 11.34 10.11
C ASN A 49 -4.73 10.37 10.58
N VAL A 50 -4.27 9.44 9.75
CA VAL A 50 -3.04 8.70 10.04
C VAL A 50 -1.86 9.57 9.63
N LEU A 51 -1.00 9.92 10.60
CA LEU A 51 0.22 10.67 10.32
C LEU A 51 1.12 9.87 9.37
N ASP A 52 1.66 10.55 8.35
CA ASP A 52 2.60 9.96 7.38
C ASP A 52 3.80 9.28 8.08
N SER A 53 4.26 9.85 9.20
CA SER A 53 5.31 9.27 10.05
C SER A 53 4.97 7.90 10.66
N HIS A 54 3.69 7.51 10.70
CA HIS A 54 3.23 6.20 11.16
C HIS A 54 3.07 5.20 10.01
N ILE A 55 3.38 5.59 8.77
CA ILE A 55 3.23 4.74 7.59
C ILE A 55 4.61 4.43 7.00
N ILE A 56 5.05 3.17 7.17
CA ILE A 56 6.33 2.71 6.65
C ILE A 56 6.13 2.08 5.28
N HIS A 57 6.48 2.82 4.23
CA HIS A 57 6.45 2.31 2.85
C HIS A 57 7.84 1.81 2.40
N MET A 58 7.92 0.52 2.07
CA MET A 58 9.16 -0.12 1.62
C MET A 58 8.97 -0.85 0.29
N ASN A 59 9.77 -0.48 -0.71
CA ASN A 59 9.89 -1.21 -1.97
C ASN A 59 11.12 -2.13 -1.92
N LEU A 60 10.93 -3.41 -1.57
CA LEU A 60 12.02 -4.38 -1.43
C LEU A 60 12.76 -4.69 -2.74
N GLU A 61 12.20 -4.35 -3.90
CA GLU A 61 12.90 -4.45 -5.20
C GLU A 61 13.88 -3.29 -5.42
N SER A 62 13.85 -2.26 -4.56
CA SER A 62 14.76 -1.13 -4.63
C SER A 62 16.17 -1.52 -4.18
N LEU A 63 17.18 -1.06 -4.92
CA LEU A 63 18.59 -1.20 -4.54
C LEU A 63 18.90 -0.66 -3.14
N ARG A 64 18.10 0.31 -2.66
CA ARG A 64 18.21 0.89 -1.32
C ARG A 64 18.18 -0.16 -0.20
N TYR A 65 17.48 -1.27 -0.40
CA TYR A 65 17.22 -2.27 0.63
C TYR A 65 17.88 -3.62 0.35
N ARG A 66 18.81 -3.68 -0.61
CA ARG A 66 19.47 -4.93 -1.01
C ARG A 66 20.12 -5.65 0.17
N ASP A 67 20.68 -4.91 1.11
CA ASP A 67 21.40 -5.47 2.26
C ASP A 67 20.45 -5.95 3.38
N LEU A 68 19.14 -5.71 3.28
CA LEU A 68 18.14 -6.20 4.23
C LEU A 68 17.60 -7.58 3.86
N THR A 69 17.75 -7.98 2.60
CA THR A 69 17.42 -9.31 2.10
C THR A 69 18.66 -10.18 2.20
N VAL A 70 18.66 -11.12 3.15
CA VAL A 70 19.71 -12.14 3.37
C VAL A 70 19.73 -13.14 2.22
#